data_AF-A0A8J7N8R1-F1
#
_entry.id   AF-A0A8J7N8R1-F1
#
_cell.length_a   1.000
_cell.length_b   1.000
_cell.length_c   1.000
_cell.angle_alpha   90.00
_cell.angle_beta   90.00
_cell.angle_gamma   90.00
#
_symmetry.space_group_name_H-M   'P 1'
#
loop_
_entity.id
_entity.type
_entity.pdbx_description
1 polymer ?
#
loop_
_entity_poly.entity_id
_entity_poly.type
_entity_poly.pdbx_seq_one_letter_code
_entity_poly.pdbx_strand_id
1 'polypeptide(L)'
;MSRGPRLTRTIEALPDSVPFVGPEALERRDGTRFAARIGANENVFGPSPRAIAAMQAIAADVWMYGDPEVHDLRHAIARHHGIDP
;
A
#
# COMPACT_ATOMS: atom_id res chain seq x y z
N MET A 1 -22.53 -29.02 10.34
CA MET A 1 -21.34 -28.20 10.64
C MET A 1 -20.55 -28.09 9.34
N SER A 2 -20.59 -26.93 8.68
CA SER A 2 -19.97 -26.75 7.37
C SER A 2 -18.45 -26.87 7.49
N ARG A 3 -17.83 -27.84 6.81
CA ARG A 3 -16.36 -27.92 6.74
C ARG A 3 -15.93 -26.84 5.75
N GLY A 4 -15.25 -25.80 6.25
CA GLY A 4 -14.60 -24.81 5.42
C GLY A 4 -13.58 -25.44 4.45
N PRO A 5 -13.04 -24.65 3.51
CA PRO A 5 -12.06 -25.15 2.54
C PRO A 5 -10.88 -25.82 3.25
N ARG A 6 -10.37 -26.93 2.69
CA ARG A 6 -9.18 -27.61 3.22
C ARG A 6 -7.94 -26.79 2.85
N LEU A 7 -7.38 -26.10 3.83
CA LEU A 7 -6.15 -25.33 3.68
C LEU A 7 -4.93 -26.24 3.76
N THR A 8 -3.80 -25.78 3.23
CA THR A 8 -2.51 -26.42 3.49
C THR A 8 -2.13 -26.19 4.96
N ARG A 9 -1.38 -27.12 5.56
CA ARG A 9 -0.91 -26.99 6.95
C ARG A 9 -0.17 -25.67 7.20
N THR A 10 0.58 -25.18 6.22
CA THR A 10 1.30 -23.90 6.32
C THR A 10 0.35 -22.72 6.50
N ILE A 11 -0.75 -22.68 5.73
CA ILE A 11 -1.74 -21.61 5.85
C ILE A 11 -2.55 -21.75 7.15
N GLU A 12 -2.89 -22.98 7.54
CA GLU A 12 -3.63 -23.27 8.77
C GLU A 12 -2.87 -22.86 10.05
N ALA A 13 -1.53 -22.80 9.98
CA ALA A 13 -0.69 -22.46 11.13
C ALA A 13 -0.39 -20.95 11.30
N LEU A 14 -0.86 -20.07 10.39
CA LEU A 14 -0.59 -18.64 10.46
C LEU A 14 -1.50 -17.94 11.49
N PRO A 15 -0.96 -17.10 12.40
CA PRO A 15 -1.78 -16.34 13.34
C PRO A 15 -2.46 -15.13 12.68
N ASP A 16 -3.68 -14.83 13.10
CA ASP A 16 -4.56 -13.77 12.58
C ASP A 16 -3.99 -12.34 12.77
N SER A 17 -3.06 -12.17 13.72
CA SER A 17 -2.40 -10.89 14.03
C SER A 17 -1.22 -10.56 13.13
N VAL A 18 -0.82 -11.48 12.25
CA VAL A 18 0.28 -11.26 11.32
C VAL A 18 -0.29 -10.87 9.96
N PRO A 19 0.11 -9.70 9.41
CA PRO A 19 1.24 -8.87 9.84
C PRO A 19 0.91 -7.59 10.66
N PHE A 20 -0.34 -7.10 10.71
CA PHE A 20 -0.65 -5.79 11.32
C PHE A 20 -2.16 -5.57 11.57
N VAL A 21 -2.54 -4.84 12.62
CA VAL A 21 -3.91 -4.34 12.82
C VAL A 21 -3.96 -2.86 12.45
N GLY A 22 -4.75 -2.51 11.43
CA GLY A 22 -4.88 -1.14 10.93
C GLY A 22 -5.41 -0.14 11.98
N PRO A 23 -4.97 1.13 11.95
CA PRO A 23 -5.44 2.14 12.88
C PRO A 23 -6.96 2.32 12.85
N GLU A 24 -7.61 2.23 11.69
CA GLU A 24 -9.06 2.35 11.58
C GLU A 24 -9.79 1.23 12.34
N ALA A 25 -9.20 0.03 12.41
CA ALA A 25 -9.76 -1.08 13.18
C ALA A 25 -9.62 -0.84 14.68
N LEU A 26 -8.49 -0.26 15.11
CA LEU A 26 -8.28 0.16 16.50
C LEU A 26 -9.27 1.27 16.90
N GLU A 27 -9.46 2.28 16.05
CA GLU A 27 -10.44 3.36 16.30
C GLU A 27 -11.86 2.81 16.44
N ARG A 28 -12.26 1.84 15.60
CA ARG A 28 -13.57 1.17 15.71
C ARG A 28 -13.70 0.35 16.98
N ARG A 29 -12.64 -0.37 17.40
CA ARG A 29 -12.64 -1.21 18.60
C ARG A 29 -12.69 -0.36 19.87
N ASP A 30 -11.93 0.72 19.89
CA ASP A 30 -11.74 1.56 21.07
C ASP A 30 -12.79 2.69 21.14
N GLY A 31 -13.60 2.85 20.09
CA GLY A 31 -14.71 3.81 20.01
C GLY A 31 -14.26 5.27 19.95
N THR A 32 -12.98 5.51 19.66
CA THR A 32 -12.37 6.84 19.66
C THR A 32 -11.43 7.00 18.46
N ARG A 33 -11.33 8.22 17.94
CA ARG A 33 -10.38 8.54 16.88
C ARG A 33 -8.99 8.80 17.47
N PHE A 34 -7.94 8.48 16.72
CA PHE A 34 -6.59 8.88 17.08
C PHE A 34 -6.46 10.40 17.03
N ALA A 35 -6.03 11.00 18.14
CA ALA A 35 -5.62 12.41 18.16
C ALA A 35 -4.31 12.63 17.36
N ALA A 36 -3.45 11.61 17.33
CA ALA A 36 -2.21 11.60 16.55
C ALA A 36 -2.01 10.21 15.92
N ARG A 37 -1.93 10.15 14.59
CA ARG A 37 -1.74 8.92 13.81
C ARG A 37 -0.27 8.79 13.42
N ILE A 38 0.52 8.17 14.29
CA ILE A 38 1.98 8.06 14.17
C ILE A 38 2.51 6.62 14.33
N GLY A 39 1.62 5.61 14.23
CA GLY A 39 1.97 4.21 14.48
C GLY A 39 2.35 3.38 13.25
N ALA A 40 2.22 3.93 12.03
CA ALA A 40 2.35 3.18 10.78
C ALA A 40 3.41 3.73 9.80
N ASN A 41 4.29 4.63 10.26
CA ASN A 41 5.33 5.27 9.43
C ASN A 41 4.81 6.02 8.19
N GLU A 42 3.55 6.48 8.23
CA GLU A 42 2.95 7.28 7.16
C GLU A 42 3.54 8.69 7.14
N ASN A 43 3.70 9.27 5.95
CA ASN A 43 4.08 10.67 5.81
C ASN A 43 2.88 11.59 6.12
N VAL A 44 2.90 12.23 7.28
CA VAL A 44 1.83 13.12 7.78
C VAL A 44 1.59 14.36 6.92
N PHE A 45 2.52 14.73 6.05
CA PHE A 45 2.36 15.87 5.13
C PHE A 45 1.56 15.51 3.87
N GLY A 46 1.31 14.22 3.63
CA GLY A 46 0.73 13.74 2.39
C GLY A 46 1.71 13.72 1.21
N PRO A 47 1.24 13.35 0.00
CA PRO A 47 2.08 13.26 -1.19
C PRO A 47 2.45 14.65 -1.73
N SER A 48 3.52 14.71 -2.54
CA SER A 48 3.91 15.92 -3.26
C SER A 48 2.75 16.45 -4.13
N PRO A 49 2.50 17.77 -4.21
CA PRO A 49 1.53 18.34 -5.13
C PRO A 49 1.74 17.92 -6.60
N ARG A 50 3.01 17.72 -7.01
CA ARG A 50 3.35 17.20 -8.35
C ARG A 50 2.87 15.78 -8.57
N ALA A 51 2.96 14.93 -7.54
CA ALA A 51 2.46 13.56 -7.60
C ALA A 51 0.92 13.52 -7.67
N ILE A 52 0.24 14.38 -6.91
CA ILE A 52 -1.22 14.52 -6.97
C ILE A 52 -1.67 14.90 -8.38
N ALA A 53 -1.05 15.93 -8.96
CA ALA A 53 -1.38 16.39 -10.31
C ALA A 53 -1.15 15.29 -11.36
N ALA A 54 -0.05 14.53 -11.26
CA ALA A 54 0.22 13.40 -12.14
C ALA A 54 -0.84 12.30 -12.04
N MET A 55 -1.23 11.91 -10.81
CA MET A 55 -2.30 10.92 -10.58
C MET A 55 -3.65 11.38 -11.13
N GLN A 56 -3.98 12.67 -10.99
CA GLN A 56 -5.22 13.23 -11.54
C GLN A 56 -5.23 13.22 -13.07
N ALA A 57 -4.09 13.55 -13.70
CA ALA A 57 -3.98 13.61 -15.16
C ALA A 57 -4.19 12.25 -15.83
N ILE A 58 -3.77 11.15 -15.18
CA ILE A 58 -3.86 9.79 -15.72
C ILE A 58 -5.12 9.03 -15.27
N ALA A 59 -5.98 9.65 -14.45
CA ALA A 59 -7.10 8.95 -13.80
C ALA A 59 -8.08 8.30 -14.79
N ALA A 60 -8.27 8.87 -15.98
CA ALA A 60 -9.12 8.29 -17.02
C ALA A 60 -8.49 7.08 -17.74
N ASP A 61 -7.17 6.92 -17.64
CA ASP A 61 -6.37 5.97 -18.41
C ASP A 61 -5.93 4.74 -17.59
N VAL A 62 -6.29 4.67 -16.30
CA VAL A 62 -5.91 3.57 -15.39
C VAL A 62 -6.53 2.21 -15.72
N TRP A 63 -7.33 2.11 -16.78
CA TRP A 63 -7.89 0.84 -17.27
C TRP A 63 -6.84 -0.01 -18.01
N MET A 64 -5.76 0.61 -18.47
CA MET A 64 -4.66 -0.08 -19.14
C MET A 64 -3.77 -0.78 -18.11
N TYR A 65 -3.24 -1.94 -18.48
CA TYR A 65 -2.12 -2.51 -17.75
C TYR A 65 -0.94 -1.53 -17.76
N GLY A 66 -0.27 -1.40 -16.62
CA GLY A 66 1.01 -0.70 -16.58
C GLY A 66 2.07 -1.43 -17.42
N ASP A 67 3.08 -0.69 -17.86
CA ASP A 67 4.24 -1.26 -18.53
C ASP A 67 4.91 -2.32 -17.62
N PRO A 68 4.97 -3.60 -18.04
CA PRO A 68 5.55 -4.67 -17.23
C PRO A 68 7.06 -4.51 -17.01
N GLU A 69 7.76 -3.76 -17.86
CA GLU A 69 9.20 -3.47 -17.68
C GLU A 69 9.45 -2.28 -16.75
N VAL A 70 8.41 -1.48 -16.48
CA VAL A 70 8.49 -0.28 -15.63
C VAL A 70 9.58 0.67 -16.15
N HIS A 71 9.74 0.72 -17.48
CA HIS A 71 10.89 1.27 -18.19
C HIS A 71 11.19 2.70 -17.77
N ASP A 72 10.18 3.57 -17.84
CA ASP A 72 10.31 4.99 -17.55
C ASP A 72 10.70 5.28 -16.10
N LEU A 73 10.12 4.52 -15.16
CA LEU A 73 10.40 4.70 -13.73
C LEU A 73 11.81 4.22 -13.38
N ARG A 74 12.26 3.09 -13.93
CA ARG A 74 13.65 2.62 -13.76
C ARG A 74 14.65 3.66 -14.23
N HIS A 75 14.45 4.19 -15.43
CA HIS A 75 15.31 5.23 -15.99
C HIS A 75 15.24 6.54 -15.18
N ALA A 76 14.07 6.92 -14.65
CA ALA A 76 13.94 8.10 -13.81
C ALA A 76 14.71 7.97 -12.47
N ILE A 77 14.60 6.81 -11.82
CA ILE A 77 15.33 6.50 -10.58
C ILE A 77 16.84 6.46 -10.85
N ALA A 78 17.26 5.78 -11.91
CA ALA A 78 18.66 5.68 -12.30
C ALA A 78 19.29 7.06 -12.56
N ARG A 79 18.61 7.92 -13.32
CA ARG A 79 19.04 9.32 -13.52
C ARG A 79 19.10 10.11 -12.22
N HIS A 80 18.14 9.93 -11.32
CA HIS A 80 18.12 10.64 -10.04
C HIS A 80 19.33 10.28 -9.16
N HIS A 81 19.74 9.00 -9.19
CA HIS A 81 20.87 8.50 -8.40
C HIS A 81 22.21 8.50 -9.14
N GLY A 82 22.24 8.80 -10.44
CA GLY A 82 23.47 8.80 -11.25
C GLY A 82 24.04 7.40 -11.49
N ILE A 83 23.16 6.41 -11.68
CA ILE A 83 23.50 5.00 -11.96
C ILE A 83 22.90 4.54 -13.29
N ASP A 84 23.28 3.36 -13.75
CA ASP A 84 22.70 2.73 -14.94
C ASP A 84 21.27 2.19 -14.66
N PRO A 85 20.34 2.22 -15.65
CA PRO A 85 18.95 1.73 -15.51
C PRO A 85 18.76 0.20 -15.37
#